data_AF-A0A1Y4EWG2-F1
#
_entry.id   AF-A0A1Y4EWG2-F1
#
_cell.length_a   1.000
_cell.length_b   1.000
_cell.length_c   1.000
_cell.angle_alpha   90.00
_cell.angle_beta   90.00
_cell.angle_gamma   90.00
#
_symmetry.space_group_name_H-M   'P 1'
#
loop_
_entity.id
_entity.type
_entity.pdbx_description
1 polymer ?
#
loop_
_entity_poly.entity_id
_entity_poly.type
_entity_poly.pdbx_seq_one_letter_code
_entity_poly.pdbx_strand_id
1 'polypeptide(L)'
;MVLWICVCSPVWGTGYYATARLRAMASLLSLPGIDTLSTGTHTHFAYKSRPLVVRVNVWGEVEHIGLRLFTEEMKTGASLPVYDFLERYLLERDLLKGTDEEIRLGFDNIVCETGSFADALRLDSTQTFNIAYQPFSGYRASWSEKGKELLALAFEADYQLLSGCNLIELENNYLRDMQKFHSDAYSSFKYESVSFPKTGMFYIKKGASFLIESIRNDLYFQKDEEQGWKLVNSPRKPYQSIANLFLTKETSENYGLSITLDMYGYKEAKDTIWLNDWLDMCEWEECTPYFGMKAKTDSTYTGTLFMVNEACGFIHMLSVVVPIDTMEKQEGPIVGRLFVYIPTRSLRRELLFNITDYKAIENEN
;
A
#
# COMPACT_ATOMS: atom_id res chain seq x y z
N MET A 1 25.22 -18.06 39.66
CA MET A 1 25.73 -16.78 39.13
C MET A 1 24.96 -16.50 37.85
N VAL A 2 23.86 -15.74 37.97
CA VAL A 2 22.92 -15.47 36.87
C VAL A 2 23.44 -14.21 36.16
N LEU A 3 23.89 -14.35 34.92
CA LEU A 3 24.39 -13.23 34.13
C LEU A 3 23.18 -12.53 33.49
N TRP A 4 22.81 -11.38 34.04
CA TRP A 4 21.91 -10.44 33.39
C TRP A 4 22.62 -9.84 32.17
N ILE A 5 22.17 -10.20 30.98
CA ILE A 5 22.57 -9.50 29.75
C ILE A 5 21.70 -8.25 29.70
N CYS A 6 22.28 -7.11 30.09
CA CYS A 6 21.74 -5.80 29.78
C CYS A 6 21.67 -5.66 28.25
N VAL A 7 20.47 -5.71 27.68
CA VAL A 7 20.24 -5.26 26.31
C VAL A 7 20.37 -3.75 26.35
N CYS A 8 21.53 -3.24 25.96
CA CYS A 8 21.74 -1.82 25.71
C CYS A 8 20.77 -1.38 24.61
N SER A 9 19.87 -0.44 24.94
CA SER A 9 19.15 0.34 23.94
C SER A 9 20.17 1.05 23.04
N PRO A 10 20.05 1.00 21.70
CA PRO A 10 20.95 1.75 20.86
C PRO A 10 20.67 3.25 21.02
N VAL A 11 21.76 3.94 21.32
CA VAL A 11 21.94 5.39 21.35
C VAL A 11 21.66 5.98 19.95
N TRP A 12 21.09 7.19 19.93
CA TRP A 12 20.66 7.90 18.73
C TRP A 12 21.84 8.24 17.81
N GLY A 13 21.65 8.04 16.50
CA GLY A 13 22.63 8.35 15.45
C GLY A 13 22.66 7.41 14.23
N THR A 14 21.78 6.41 14.14
CA THR A 14 21.68 5.54 12.95
C THR A 14 20.65 6.08 11.97
N GLY A 15 21.02 6.29 10.70
CA GLY A 15 20.04 6.49 9.63
C GLY A 15 18.95 5.43 9.71
N TYR A 16 17.68 5.86 9.72
CA TYR A 16 16.55 4.94 9.81
C TYR A 16 16.37 4.28 8.43
N TYR A 17 16.14 2.98 8.38
CA TYR A 17 15.91 2.26 7.12
C TYR A 17 14.46 1.79 7.12
N ALA A 18 13.75 1.97 6.01
CA ALA A 18 12.37 1.53 5.89
C ALA A 18 12.25 0.01 6.08
N THR A 19 13.27 -0.74 5.65
CA THR A 19 13.33 -2.21 5.74
C THR A 19 14.69 -2.72 6.23
N ALA A 20 14.69 -3.89 6.86
CA ALA A 20 15.89 -4.64 7.24
C ALA A 20 16.72 -5.02 6.01
N ARG A 21 16.07 -5.28 4.88
CA ARG A 21 16.73 -5.57 3.61
C ARG A 21 17.61 -4.40 3.14
N LEU A 22 17.08 -3.17 3.19
CA LEU A 22 17.84 -1.97 2.82
C LEU A 22 19.02 -1.73 3.77
N ARG A 23 18.82 -1.95 5.08
CA ARG A 23 19.91 -1.88 6.07
C ARG A 23 21.04 -2.87 5.73
N ALA A 24 20.69 -4.10 5.39
CA ALA A 24 21.68 -5.12 5.02
C ALA A 24 22.43 -4.75 3.73
N MET A 25 21.72 -4.24 2.71
CA MET A 25 22.34 -3.78 1.47
C MET A 25 23.31 -2.61 1.70
N ALA A 26 22.90 -1.60 2.49
CA ALA A 26 23.76 -0.48 2.83
C ALA A 26 25.05 -0.93 3.54
N SER A 27 24.94 -1.91 4.45
CA SER A 27 26.11 -2.49 5.13
C SER A 27 27.05 -3.22 4.15
N LEU A 28 26.52 -3.99 3.20
CA LEU A 28 27.33 -4.71 2.20
C LEU A 28 28.02 -3.74 1.23
N LEU A 29 27.36 -2.64 0.88
CA LEU A 29 27.88 -1.63 -0.03
C LEU A 29 28.89 -0.68 0.65
N SER A 30 28.87 -0.57 1.98
CA SER A 30 29.68 0.39 2.74
C SER A 30 29.57 1.83 2.21
N LEU A 31 28.34 2.28 1.92
CA LEU A 31 28.09 3.60 1.35
C LEU A 31 28.39 4.71 2.39
N PRO A 32 29.34 5.63 2.11
CA PRO A 32 29.73 6.64 3.08
C PRO A 32 28.65 7.72 3.26
N GLY A 33 28.33 8.07 4.50
CA GLY A 33 27.45 9.19 4.84
C GLY A 33 25.97 8.97 4.52
N ILE A 34 25.55 7.73 4.22
CA ILE A 34 24.15 7.39 3.90
C ILE A 34 23.17 7.76 5.04
N ASP A 35 23.64 7.72 6.27
CA ASP A 35 22.95 8.09 7.50
C ASP A 35 22.77 9.61 7.69
N THR A 36 23.44 10.42 6.87
CA THR A 36 23.39 11.90 6.93
C THR A 36 22.61 12.52 5.76
N LEU A 37 22.05 11.70 4.88
CA LEU A 37 21.30 12.18 3.71
C LEU A 37 20.00 12.86 4.12
N SER A 38 19.70 13.99 3.45
CA SER A 38 18.39 14.63 3.55
C SER A 38 17.34 13.87 2.75
N THR A 39 16.06 14.13 3.02
CA THR A 39 14.93 13.69 2.17
C THR A 39 15.18 14.01 0.69
N GLY A 40 14.82 13.07 -0.18
CA GLY A 40 14.95 13.17 -1.63
C GLY A 40 15.76 12.04 -2.25
N THR A 41 16.09 12.23 -3.54
CA THR A 41 16.80 11.25 -4.38
C THR A 41 18.26 11.63 -4.53
N HIS A 42 19.16 10.66 -4.29
CA HIS A 42 20.61 10.83 -4.30
C HIS A 42 21.26 9.87 -5.29
N THR A 43 22.07 10.39 -6.22
CA THR A 43 22.69 9.60 -7.31
C THR A 43 24.21 9.71 -7.39
N HIS A 44 24.87 10.10 -6.29
CA HIS A 44 26.32 10.26 -6.23
C HIS A 44 27.07 8.98 -5.81
N PHE A 45 26.33 7.92 -5.45
CA PHE A 45 26.88 6.61 -5.11
C PHE A 45 27.11 5.75 -6.35
N ALA A 46 28.07 4.83 -6.26
CA ALA A 46 28.33 3.87 -7.32
C ALA A 46 28.75 2.51 -6.76
N TYR A 47 28.42 1.45 -7.50
CA TYR A 47 28.85 0.08 -7.24
C TYR A 47 29.45 -0.52 -8.51
N LYS A 48 30.70 -1.00 -8.46
CA LYS A 48 31.45 -1.50 -9.64
C LYS A 48 31.38 -0.53 -10.84
N SER A 49 31.58 0.76 -10.58
CA SER A 49 31.47 1.85 -11.57
C SER A 49 30.07 2.06 -12.17
N ARG A 50 29.03 1.47 -11.59
CA ARG A 50 27.63 1.69 -11.98
C ARG A 50 26.94 2.65 -11.02
N PRO A 51 26.22 3.65 -11.53
CA PRO A 51 25.52 4.60 -10.68
C PRO A 51 24.43 3.89 -9.88
N LEU A 52 24.34 4.25 -8.60
CA LEU A 52 23.24 3.84 -7.73
C LEU A 52 22.23 4.98 -7.58
N VAL A 53 21.02 4.62 -7.20
CA VAL A 53 20.02 5.53 -6.68
C VAL A 53 19.74 5.17 -5.24
N VAL A 54 19.75 6.18 -4.37
CA VAL A 54 19.35 6.09 -2.96
C VAL A 54 18.25 7.10 -2.73
N ARG A 55 17.13 6.69 -2.11
CA ARG A 55 16.01 7.58 -1.80
C ARG A 55 15.76 7.60 -0.30
N VAL A 56 15.58 8.81 0.22
CA VAL A 56 15.22 9.08 1.61
C VAL A 56 13.83 9.71 1.64
N ASN A 57 12.92 9.10 2.39
CA ASN A 57 11.52 9.53 2.45
C ASN A 57 11.33 10.78 3.33
N VAL A 58 10.09 11.26 3.41
CA VAL A 58 9.72 12.45 4.19
C VAL A 58 9.92 12.27 5.70
N TRP A 59 10.02 11.03 6.18
CA TRP A 59 10.31 10.69 7.57
C TRP A 59 11.81 10.50 7.84
N GLY A 60 12.68 10.77 6.86
CA GLY A 60 14.13 10.67 6.99
C GLY A 60 14.65 9.23 6.93
N GLU A 61 13.85 8.29 6.41
CA GLU A 61 14.23 6.89 6.30
C GLU A 61 14.75 6.58 4.89
N VAL A 62 15.81 5.78 4.81
CA VAL A 62 16.26 5.22 3.52
C VAL A 62 15.22 4.19 3.07
N GLU A 63 14.47 4.54 2.03
CA GLU A 63 13.38 3.74 1.47
C GLU A 63 13.73 3.03 0.17
N HIS A 64 14.86 3.40 -0.46
CA HIS A 64 15.35 2.71 -1.66
C HIS A 64 16.86 2.76 -1.78
N ILE A 65 17.46 1.65 -2.23
CA ILE A 65 18.85 1.50 -2.67
C ILE A 65 18.85 0.53 -3.85
N GLY A 66 19.28 0.99 -5.03
CA GLY A 66 19.29 0.15 -6.23
C GLY A 66 20.23 0.65 -7.32
N LEU A 67 20.43 -0.17 -8.36
CA LEU A 67 21.06 0.29 -9.60
C LEU A 67 20.23 1.42 -10.21
N ARG A 68 20.85 2.49 -10.73
CA ARG A 68 20.11 3.54 -11.44
C ARG A 68 19.77 3.08 -12.86
N LEU A 69 18.64 2.39 -13.02
CA LEU A 69 18.20 1.82 -14.30
C LEU A 69 17.20 2.73 -15.02
N PHE A 70 16.55 3.64 -14.29
CA PHE A 70 15.46 4.45 -14.82
C PHE A 70 15.71 5.95 -14.62
N THR A 71 15.28 6.76 -15.59
CA THR A 71 15.01 8.19 -15.33
C THR A 71 13.59 8.35 -14.78
N GLU A 72 13.27 9.53 -14.25
CA GLU A 72 11.91 9.80 -13.75
C GLU A 72 10.86 9.74 -14.88
N GLU A 73 11.23 10.12 -16.10
CA GLU A 73 10.34 10.03 -17.27
C GLU A 73 10.03 8.58 -17.68
N MET A 74 10.91 7.63 -17.34
CA MET A 74 10.71 6.19 -17.60
C MET A 74 9.75 5.54 -16.60
N LYS A 75 9.51 6.17 -15.43
CA LYS A 75 8.71 5.63 -14.33
C LYS A 75 7.22 5.97 -14.49
N THR A 76 6.65 5.61 -15.63
CA THR A 76 5.26 5.97 -15.99
C THR A 76 4.37 4.77 -16.30
N GLY A 77 4.94 3.58 -16.50
CA GLY A 77 4.21 2.38 -16.91
C GLY A 77 3.75 1.46 -15.78
N ALA A 78 4.20 1.70 -14.55
CA ALA A 78 3.87 0.94 -13.35
C ALA A 78 3.98 1.81 -12.08
N SER A 79 3.58 1.28 -10.93
CA SER A 79 3.79 1.93 -9.63
C SER A 79 5.28 1.94 -9.26
N LEU A 80 5.69 2.93 -8.47
CA LEU A 80 7.09 3.12 -8.07
C LEU A 80 7.73 1.88 -7.40
N PRO A 81 7.04 1.12 -6.52
CA PRO A 81 7.61 -0.09 -5.91
C PRO A 81 8.06 -1.15 -6.92
N VAL A 82 7.49 -1.18 -8.13
CA VAL A 82 7.89 -2.13 -9.17
C VAL A 82 9.23 -1.75 -9.79
N TYR A 83 9.47 -0.46 -10.02
CA TYR A 83 10.75 0.04 -10.50
C TYR A 83 11.83 -0.11 -9.43
N ASP A 84 11.51 0.27 -8.19
CA ASP A 84 12.43 0.14 -7.06
C ASP A 84 12.81 -1.33 -6.83
N PHE A 85 11.84 -2.25 -6.96
CA PHE A 85 12.10 -3.68 -6.95
C PHE A 85 13.16 -4.06 -7.99
N LEU A 86 13.01 -3.68 -9.26
CA LEU A 86 13.97 -4.07 -10.31
C LEU A 86 15.37 -3.54 -10.02
N GLU A 87 15.49 -2.27 -9.64
CA GLU A 87 16.76 -1.63 -9.31
C GLU A 87 17.44 -2.27 -8.07
N ARG A 88 16.66 -2.53 -7.02
CA ARG A 88 17.12 -3.14 -5.77
C ARG A 88 17.48 -4.60 -5.96
N TYR A 89 16.63 -5.36 -6.64
CA TYR A 89 16.75 -6.79 -6.84
C TYR A 89 17.98 -7.15 -7.67
N LEU A 90 18.18 -6.44 -8.77
CA LEU A 90 19.33 -6.66 -9.65
C LEU A 90 20.64 -6.27 -8.99
N LEU A 91 20.65 -5.23 -8.15
CA LEU A 91 21.79 -4.91 -7.29
C LEU A 91 22.05 -6.02 -6.28
N GLU A 92 21.01 -6.46 -5.57
CA GLU A 92 21.07 -7.47 -4.52
C GLU A 92 21.59 -8.82 -5.04
N ARG A 93 21.17 -9.24 -6.24
CA ARG A 93 21.68 -10.43 -6.92
C ARG A 93 23.19 -10.41 -7.15
N ASP A 94 23.76 -9.24 -7.43
CA ASP A 94 25.22 -9.16 -7.57
C ASP A 94 25.96 -9.03 -6.22
N LEU A 95 25.31 -8.43 -5.21
CA LEU A 95 25.86 -8.31 -3.85
C LEU A 95 25.94 -9.63 -3.10
N LEU A 96 24.90 -10.47 -3.22
CA LEU A 96 24.82 -11.76 -2.52
C LEU A 96 25.54 -12.85 -3.31
N LYS A 97 26.18 -13.77 -2.59
CA LYS A 97 26.88 -14.93 -3.14
C LYS A 97 26.69 -16.14 -2.23
N GLY A 98 26.61 -17.33 -2.81
CA GLY A 98 26.55 -18.58 -2.07
C GLY A 98 25.29 -18.69 -1.20
N THR A 99 25.44 -19.16 0.04
CA THR A 99 24.32 -19.46 0.94
C THR A 99 23.43 -18.24 1.26
N ASP A 100 23.99 -17.03 1.29
CA ASP A 100 23.21 -15.82 1.51
C ASP A 100 22.26 -15.52 0.35
N GLU A 101 22.66 -15.85 -0.88
CA GLU A 101 21.79 -15.73 -2.06
C GLU A 101 20.67 -16.76 -2.00
N GLU A 102 20.98 -18.02 -1.69
CA GLU A 102 20.00 -19.11 -1.59
C GLU A 102 18.94 -18.84 -0.53
N ILE A 103 19.34 -18.38 0.67
CA ILE A 103 18.41 -18.10 1.76
C ILE A 103 17.52 -16.91 1.44
N ARG A 104 18.08 -15.85 0.86
CA ARG A 104 17.37 -14.57 0.69
C ARG A 104 16.56 -14.47 -0.59
N LEU A 105 17.02 -15.14 -1.65
CA LEU A 105 16.46 -15.04 -3.00
C LEU A 105 15.99 -16.38 -3.56
N GLY A 106 16.29 -17.51 -2.90
CA GLY A 106 15.98 -18.85 -3.41
C GLY A 106 14.48 -19.16 -3.48
N PHE A 107 13.66 -18.41 -2.75
CA PHE A 107 12.20 -18.52 -2.79
C PHE A 107 11.52 -17.48 -3.69
N ASP A 108 12.30 -16.59 -4.31
CA ASP A 108 11.75 -15.59 -5.21
C ASP A 108 11.39 -16.24 -6.54
N ASN A 109 10.10 -16.19 -6.90
CA ASN A 109 9.60 -16.72 -8.15
C ASN A 109 9.82 -15.72 -9.30
N ILE A 110 11.07 -15.59 -9.75
CA ILE A 110 11.45 -14.70 -10.86
C ILE A 110 12.05 -15.53 -11.98
N VAL A 111 11.54 -15.32 -13.19
CA VAL A 111 12.00 -15.98 -14.40
C VAL A 111 12.82 -15.01 -15.24
N CYS A 112 14.06 -15.38 -15.56
CA CYS A 112 14.87 -14.68 -16.55
C CYS A 112 14.60 -15.30 -17.92
N GLU A 113 13.80 -14.62 -18.74
CA GLU A 113 13.39 -15.13 -20.06
C GLU A 113 14.47 -14.92 -21.13
N THR A 114 15.18 -13.79 -21.04
CA THR A 114 16.23 -13.38 -21.97
C THR A 114 17.43 -12.87 -21.17
N GLY A 115 18.64 -13.27 -21.54
CA GLY A 115 19.88 -12.84 -20.88
C GLY A 115 20.12 -13.54 -19.55
N SER A 116 20.73 -12.84 -18.62
CA SER A 116 21.06 -13.30 -17.27
C SER A 116 21.03 -12.13 -16.28
N PHE A 117 20.84 -12.41 -14.99
CA PHE A 117 20.91 -11.37 -13.96
C PHE A 117 22.25 -10.59 -13.96
N ALA A 118 23.35 -11.21 -14.37
CA ALA A 118 24.65 -10.56 -14.49
C ALA A 118 24.69 -9.48 -15.59
N ASP A 119 23.79 -9.56 -16.58
CA ASP A 119 23.69 -8.55 -17.64
C ASP A 119 23.14 -7.22 -17.12
N ALA A 120 22.48 -7.20 -15.95
CA ALA A 120 21.95 -5.98 -15.34
C ALA A 120 23.04 -4.93 -15.05
N LEU A 121 24.26 -5.36 -14.73
CA LEU A 121 25.40 -4.45 -14.55
C LEU A 121 25.88 -3.81 -15.86
N ARG A 122 25.28 -4.11 -17.00
CA ARG A 122 25.55 -3.43 -18.28
C ARG A 122 24.43 -2.48 -18.67
N LEU A 123 23.34 -2.49 -17.93
CA LEU A 123 22.17 -1.66 -18.17
C LEU A 123 22.28 -0.34 -17.41
N ASP A 124 21.65 0.68 -17.98
CA ASP A 124 21.41 1.99 -17.40
C ASP A 124 20.16 2.59 -18.06
N SER A 125 19.94 3.89 -17.88
CA SER A 125 18.78 4.59 -18.42
C SER A 125 18.84 4.89 -19.92
N THR A 126 19.83 4.38 -20.65
CA THR A 126 19.96 4.61 -22.11
C THR A 126 19.28 3.54 -22.96
N GLN A 127 18.99 2.37 -22.40
CA GLN A 127 18.26 1.31 -23.10
C GLN A 127 16.77 1.63 -23.19
N THR A 128 16.12 1.10 -24.24
CA THR A 128 14.66 1.12 -24.32
C THR A 128 14.09 0.13 -23.32
N PHE A 129 13.36 0.64 -22.34
CA PHE A 129 12.69 -0.13 -21.30
C PHE A 129 11.20 -0.28 -21.61
N ASN A 130 10.67 -1.49 -21.42
CA ASN A 130 9.24 -1.76 -21.45
C ASN A 130 8.84 -2.57 -20.23
N ILE A 131 7.73 -2.16 -19.60
CA ILE A 131 7.07 -2.92 -18.55
C ILE A 131 5.62 -3.17 -18.93
N ALA A 132 5.18 -4.41 -18.78
CA ALA A 132 3.81 -4.82 -19.03
C ALA A 132 3.26 -5.56 -17.81
N TYR A 133 2.10 -5.14 -17.34
CA TYR A 133 1.33 -5.87 -16.34
C TYR A 133 0.39 -6.87 -17.03
N GLN A 134 0.43 -8.11 -16.59
CA GLN A 134 -0.49 -9.16 -16.97
C GLN A 134 -1.32 -9.56 -15.75
N PRO A 135 -2.64 -9.31 -15.75
CA PRO A 135 -3.52 -9.71 -14.65
C PRO A 135 -3.32 -11.18 -14.30
N PHE A 136 -3.19 -11.48 -13.00
CA PHE A 136 -2.97 -12.82 -12.42
C PHE A 136 -1.61 -13.49 -12.73
N SER A 137 -0.78 -12.94 -13.62
CA SER A 137 0.56 -13.45 -13.93
C SER A 137 1.67 -12.53 -13.41
N GLY A 138 1.39 -11.26 -13.14
CA GLY A 138 2.37 -10.28 -12.64
C GLY A 138 2.93 -9.40 -13.74
N TYR A 139 4.23 -9.10 -13.67
CA TYR A 139 4.91 -8.18 -14.57
C TYR A 139 5.89 -8.89 -15.49
N ARG A 140 6.04 -8.33 -16.69
CA ARG A 140 7.19 -8.57 -17.57
C ARG A 140 7.94 -7.26 -17.78
N ALA A 141 9.20 -7.22 -17.37
CA ALA A 141 10.10 -6.10 -17.58
C ALA A 141 11.19 -6.48 -18.59
N SER A 142 11.47 -5.59 -19.54
CA SER A 142 12.45 -5.86 -20.61
C SER A 142 13.28 -4.64 -20.96
N TRP A 143 14.56 -4.87 -21.23
CA TRP A 143 15.51 -3.87 -21.72
C TRP A 143 16.00 -4.28 -23.11
N SER A 144 16.05 -3.33 -24.02
CA SER A 144 16.49 -3.57 -25.40
C SER A 144 17.40 -2.46 -25.92
N GLU A 145 18.27 -2.83 -26.84
CA GLU A 145 19.15 -1.90 -27.56
C GLU A 145 19.10 -2.24 -29.06
N LYS A 146 18.82 -1.23 -29.89
CA LYS A 146 18.74 -1.38 -31.35
C LYS A 146 17.83 -2.54 -31.80
N GLY A 147 16.72 -2.73 -31.09
CA GLY A 147 15.73 -3.77 -31.37
C GLY A 147 16.08 -5.17 -30.86
N LYS A 148 17.25 -5.37 -30.23
CA LYS A 148 17.62 -6.63 -29.59
C LYS A 148 17.30 -6.56 -28.09
N GLU A 149 16.52 -7.52 -27.60
CA GLU A 149 16.26 -7.69 -26.16
C GLU A 149 17.55 -8.17 -25.47
N LEU A 150 17.98 -7.44 -24.44
CA LEU A 150 19.21 -7.70 -23.68
C LEU A 150 18.92 -8.47 -22.39
N LEU A 151 17.85 -8.10 -21.71
CA LEU A 151 17.39 -8.72 -20.46
C LEU A 151 15.87 -8.67 -20.45
N ALA A 152 15.23 -9.78 -20.09
CA ALA A 152 13.80 -9.82 -19.79
C ALA A 152 13.53 -10.65 -18.55
N LEU A 153 12.72 -10.10 -17.66
CA LEU A 153 12.34 -10.69 -16.39
C LEU A 153 10.81 -10.79 -16.30
N ALA A 154 10.31 -11.93 -15.86
CA ALA A 154 8.94 -12.11 -15.44
C ALA A 154 8.88 -12.39 -13.93
N PHE A 155 7.99 -11.70 -13.22
CA PHE A 155 7.85 -11.80 -11.77
C PHE A 155 6.43 -11.47 -11.33
N GLU A 156 6.04 -12.00 -10.18
CA GLU A 156 4.70 -11.82 -9.65
C GLU A 156 4.50 -10.41 -9.06
N ALA A 157 3.28 -9.89 -9.17
CA ALA A 157 2.85 -8.76 -8.34
C ALA A 157 2.60 -9.29 -6.91
N ASP A 158 3.67 -9.43 -6.14
CA ASP A 158 3.65 -9.83 -4.74
C ASP A 158 4.40 -8.79 -3.91
N TYR A 159 3.71 -8.12 -2.99
CA TYR A 159 4.31 -7.04 -2.24
C TYR A 159 5.48 -7.48 -1.35
N GLN A 160 5.51 -8.73 -0.87
CA GLN A 160 6.68 -9.24 -0.14
C GLN A 160 7.92 -9.31 -1.05
N LEU A 161 7.73 -9.70 -2.31
CA LEU A 161 8.79 -9.70 -3.33
C LEU A 161 9.23 -8.26 -3.66
N LEU A 162 8.24 -7.40 -3.97
CA LEU A 162 8.48 -6.03 -4.42
C LEU A 162 9.12 -5.15 -3.34
N SER A 163 8.66 -5.26 -2.09
CA SER A 163 9.24 -4.54 -0.94
C SER A 163 10.52 -5.22 -0.41
N GLY A 164 10.65 -6.53 -0.61
CA GLY A 164 11.71 -7.34 -0.02
C GLY A 164 11.51 -7.65 1.46
N CYS A 165 10.34 -7.33 2.03
CA CYS A 165 9.97 -7.67 3.40
C CYS A 165 9.22 -9.00 3.43
N ASN A 166 9.43 -9.80 4.47
CA ASN A 166 8.50 -10.88 4.78
C ASN A 166 7.26 -10.32 5.52
N LEU A 167 6.19 -11.10 5.62
CA LEU A 167 4.94 -10.67 6.24
C LEU A 167 5.11 -10.17 7.68
N ILE A 168 5.95 -10.82 8.50
CA ILE A 168 6.20 -10.40 9.88
C ILE A 168 6.82 -8.99 9.90
N GLU A 169 7.79 -8.72 9.04
CA GLU A 169 8.40 -7.40 8.92
C GLU A 169 7.39 -6.37 8.39
N LEU A 170 6.60 -6.72 7.38
CA LEU A 170 5.55 -5.86 6.84
C LEU A 170 4.52 -5.45 7.92
N GLU A 171 4.03 -6.38 8.72
CA GLU A 171 3.07 -6.09 9.80
C GLU A 171 3.67 -5.18 10.87
N ASN A 172 4.94 -5.37 11.23
CA ASN A 172 5.62 -4.49 12.19
C ASN A 172 5.89 -3.10 11.61
N ASN A 173 6.27 -3.02 10.33
CA ASN A 173 6.42 -1.76 9.62
C ASN A 173 5.09 -1.03 9.54
N TYR A 174 3.99 -1.73 9.26
CA TYR A 174 2.65 -1.16 9.24
C TYR A 174 2.26 -0.50 10.56
N LEU A 175 2.51 -1.17 11.70
CA LEU A 175 2.28 -0.59 13.04
C LEU A 175 3.10 0.68 13.27
N ARG A 176 4.39 0.64 12.91
CA ARG A 176 5.27 1.80 12.99
C ARG A 176 4.77 2.94 12.11
N ASP A 177 4.32 2.63 10.90
CA ASP A 177 4.00 3.59 9.86
C ASP A 177 2.64 4.25 10.10
N MET A 178 1.65 3.54 10.64
CA MET A 178 0.37 4.11 11.07
C MET A 178 0.53 5.32 12.00
N GLN A 179 1.54 5.31 12.87
CA GLN A 179 1.81 6.39 13.82
C GLN A 179 2.45 7.63 13.20
N LYS A 180 2.84 7.57 11.92
CA LYS A 180 3.51 8.67 11.21
C LYS A 180 2.54 9.57 10.46
N PHE A 181 1.33 9.09 10.19
CA PHE A 181 0.33 9.83 9.44
C PHE A 181 -0.50 10.67 10.39
N HIS A 182 -0.52 11.97 10.09
CA HIS A 182 -1.40 12.95 10.70
C HIS A 182 -1.98 13.75 9.56
N SER A 183 -3.21 13.44 9.19
CA SER A 183 -3.94 14.08 8.11
C SER A 183 -4.02 15.56 8.39
N ASP A 184 -3.47 16.38 7.50
CA ASP A 184 -3.87 17.76 7.44
C ASP A 184 -5.35 17.75 7.04
N ALA A 185 -6.23 18.16 7.95
CA ALA A 185 -7.69 18.10 7.89
C ALA A 185 -8.36 18.77 6.66
N TYR A 186 -7.61 19.13 5.63
CA TYR A 186 -8.03 19.93 4.49
C TYR A 186 -7.82 19.26 3.12
N SER A 187 -7.56 17.95 3.06
CA SER A 187 -7.59 17.23 1.77
C SER A 187 -9.04 17.13 1.27
N SER A 188 -9.49 18.14 0.54
CA SER A 188 -10.84 18.20 0.00
C SER A 188 -11.05 17.22 -1.16
N PHE A 189 -12.19 16.54 -1.16
CA PHE A 189 -12.64 15.76 -2.30
C PHE A 189 -12.71 16.65 -3.55
N LYS A 190 -12.11 16.21 -4.67
CA LYS A 190 -12.06 16.98 -5.92
C LYS A 190 -13.40 16.92 -6.66
N TYR A 191 -14.37 17.73 -6.24
CA TYR A 191 -15.71 17.81 -6.83
C TYR A 191 -15.69 18.12 -8.32
N GLU A 192 -14.68 18.85 -8.81
CA GLU A 192 -14.51 19.23 -10.22
C GLU A 192 -14.27 18.03 -11.13
N SER A 193 -13.79 16.91 -10.56
CA SER A 193 -13.61 15.65 -11.29
C SER A 193 -14.93 14.91 -11.57
N VAL A 194 -16.06 15.42 -11.05
CA VAL A 194 -17.37 14.77 -11.15
C VAL A 194 -18.29 15.57 -12.06
N SER A 195 -18.82 14.91 -13.08
CA SER A 195 -19.86 15.49 -13.95
C SER A 195 -21.23 15.33 -13.29
N PHE A 196 -21.63 16.32 -12.49
CA PHE A 196 -22.91 16.29 -11.79
C PHE A 196 -24.11 16.51 -12.72
N PRO A 197 -25.27 15.88 -12.44
CA PRO A 197 -26.48 16.12 -13.20
C PRO A 197 -27.03 17.53 -12.94
N LYS A 198 -27.68 18.12 -13.96
CA LYS A 198 -28.30 19.46 -13.89
C LYS A 198 -29.56 19.48 -13.01
N THR A 199 -30.26 18.34 -12.92
CA THR A 199 -31.52 18.18 -12.19
C THR A 199 -31.43 17.03 -11.18
N GLY A 200 -32.31 17.03 -10.18
CA GLY A 200 -32.34 16.05 -9.10
C GLY A 200 -31.71 16.55 -7.80
N MET A 201 -32.04 15.87 -6.70
CA MET A 201 -31.56 16.16 -5.34
C MET A 201 -30.56 15.11 -4.83
N PHE A 202 -30.35 14.04 -5.59
CA PHE A 202 -29.50 12.91 -5.22
C PHE A 202 -28.81 12.36 -6.47
N TYR A 203 -27.54 11.98 -6.33
CA TYR A 203 -26.72 11.46 -7.42
C TYR A 203 -25.77 10.39 -6.90
N ILE A 204 -25.58 9.34 -7.70
CA ILE A 204 -24.63 8.26 -7.41
C ILE A 204 -23.55 8.31 -8.49
N LYS A 205 -22.31 8.61 -8.10
CA LYS A 205 -21.16 8.40 -8.97
C LYS A 205 -20.81 6.92 -8.90
N LYS A 206 -21.19 6.17 -9.92
CA LYS A 206 -20.94 4.71 -9.99
C LYS A 206 -19.44 4.44 -10.11
N GLY A 207 -18.96 3.58 -9.21
CA GLY A 207 -17.63 3.03 -9.22
C GLY A 207 -17.61 1.59 -9.73
N ALA A 208 -16.49 0.91 -9.55
CA ALA A 208 -16.31 -0.51 -9.83
C ALA A 208 -16.77 -1.38 -8.64
N SER A 209 -17.05 -2.66 -8.92
CA SER A 209 -17.21 -3.68 -7.90
C SER A 209 -15.89 -4.40 -7.63
N PHE A 210 -15.72 -4.92 -6.42
CA PHE A 210 -14.56 -5.74 -6.04
C PHE A 210 -15.05 -7.05 -5.43
N LEU A 211 -14.63 -8.18 -6.01
CA LEU A 211 -15.03 -9.55 -5.66
C LEU A 211 -16.51 -9.90 -5.90
N ILE A 212 -17.44 -9.08 -5.41
CA ILE A 212 -18.89 -9.21 -5.56
C ILE A 212 -19.55 -7.84 -5.78
N GLU A 213 -20.74 -7.82 -6.39
CA GLU A 213 -21.43 -6.59 -6.79
C GLU A 213 -21.78 -5.64 -5.63
N SER A 214 -21.89 -6.15 -4.41
CA SER A 214 -22.25 -5.38 -3.21
C SER A 214 -21.06 -4.71 -2.52
N ILE A 215 -19.83 -5.05 -2.91
CA ILE A 215 -18.61 -4.38 -2.45
C ILE A 215 -18.19 -3.43 -3.57
N ARG A 216 -18.39 -2.13 -3.36
CA ARG A 216 -18.21 -1.10 -4.39
C ARG A 216 -17.50 0.12 -3.86
N ASN A 217 -17.02 0.94 -4.78
CA ASN A 217 -16.54 2.29 -4.49
C ASN A 217 -17.46 3.37 -5.10
N ASP A 218 -18.77 3.13 -5.04
CA ASP A 218 -19.80 4.11 -5.40
C ASP A 218 -19.76 5.28 -4.41
N LEU A 219 -19.82 6.52 -4.91
CA LEU A 219 -19.95 7.72 -4.09
C LEU A 219 -21.35 8.31 -4.18
N TYR A 220 -21.89 8.74 -3.05
CA TYR A 220 -23.26 9.21 -2.93
C TYR A 220 -23.30 10.70 -2.63
N PHE A 221 -24.02 11.45 -3.45
CA PHE A 221 -24.12 12.90 -3.36
C PHE A 221 -25.57 13.33 -3.16
N GLN A 222 -25.75 14.41 -2.41
CA GLN A 222 -27.03 15.11 -2.27
C GLN A 222 -26.84 16.58 -2.56
N LYS A 223 -27.91 17.21 -3.05
CA LYS A 223 -27.90 18.63 -3.32
C LYS A 223 -28.25 19.39 -2.04
N ASP A 224 -27.35 20.27 -1.64
CA ASP A 224 -27.56 21.32 -0.66
C ASP A 224 -28.13 22.56 -1.36
N GLU A 225 -29.13 23.20 -0.76
CA GLU A 225 -29.83 24.35 -1.35
C GLU A 225 -28.92 25.56 -1.53
N GLU A 226 -27.89 25.72 -0.69
CA GLU A 226 -26.96 26.85 -0.71
C GLU A 226 -25.60 26.49 -1.31
N GLN A 227 -25.12 25.26 -1.09
CA GLN A 227 -23.73 24.86 -1.40
C GLN A 227 -23.58 23.95 -2.63
N GLY A 228 -24.67 23.56 -3.28
CA GLY A 228 -24.62 22.68 -4.45
C GLY A 228 -24.46 21.20 -4.07
N TRP A 229 -23.75 20.41 -4.87
CA TRP A 229 -23.60 18.99 -4.62
C TRP A 229 -22.58 18.72 -3.51
N LYS A 230 -22.98 17.98 -2.48
CA LYS A 230 -22.10 17.52 -1.39
C LYS A 230 -22.22 16.03 -1.16
N LEU A 231 -21.19 15.42 -0.57
CA LEU A 231 -21.27 14.03 -0.14
C LEU A 231 -22.40 13.84 0.88
N VAL A 232 -23.09 12.71 0.76
CA VAL A 232 -24.15 12.32 1.70
C VAL A 232 -23.50 11.98 3.03
N ASN A 233 -23.74 12.84 4.03
CA ASN A 233 -23.40 12.60 5.43
C ASN A 233 -24.65 12.93 6.27
N SER A 234 -25.51 11.94 6.51
CA SER A 234 -26.79 12.10 7.20
C SER A 234 -27.23 10.79 7.86
N PRO A 235 -27.69 10.82 9.13
CA PRO A 235 -28.24 9.64 9.79
C PRO A 235 -29.52 9.09 9.13
N ARG A 236 -30.19 9.90 8.28
CA ARG A 236 -31.36 9.46 7.49
C ARG A 236 -30.99 8.60 6.29
N LYS A 237 -29.71 8.57 5.90
CA LYS A 237 -29.17 7.79 4.77
C LYS A 237 -27.92 7.02 5.23
N PRO A 238 -28.05 6.14 6.24
CA PRO A 238 -26.92 5.59 6.97
C PRO A 238 -25.99 4.76 6.07
N TYR A 239 -26.54 3.97 5.16
CA TYR A 239 -25.73 3.18 4.23
C TYR A 239 -24.84 4.08 3.36
N GLN A 240 -25.41 5.10 2.73
CA GLN A 240 -24.71 6.01 1.84
C GLN A 240 -23.67 6.84 2.60
N SER A 241 -23.99 7.25 3.83
CA SER A 241 -23.07 7.99 4.69
C SER A 241 -21.91 7.15 5.17
N ILE A 242 -22.14 5.91 5.58
CA ILE A 242 -21.06 5.00 5.98
C ILE A 242 -20.20 4.63 4.77
N ALA A 243 -20.79 4.43 3.58
CA ALA A 243 -20.01 4.20 2.37
C ALA A 243 -19.09 5.40 2.08
N ASN A 244 -19.61 6.62 2.05
CA ASN A 244 -18.79 7.82 1.84
C ASN A 244 -17.72 8.01 2.92
N LEU A 245 -18.01 7.68 4.18
CA LEU A 245 -17.10 7.75 5.32
C LEU A 245 -15.83 6.90 5.11
N PHE A 246 -15.99 5.71 4.54
CA PHE A 246 -14.88 4.78 4.32
C PHE A 246 -14.23 4.90 2.93
N LEU A 247 -14.91 5.53 1.98
CA LEU A 247 -14.42 5.73 0.61
C LEU A 247 -13.78 7.10 0.39
N THR A 248 -13.96 8.05 1.31
CA THR A 248 -13.45 9.42 1.19
C THR A 248 -13.03 10.00 2.54
N LYS A 249 -11.98 10.83 2.54
CA LYS A 249 -11.50 11.51 3.75
C LYS A 249 -12.41 12.65 4.21
N GLU A 250 -13.12 13.28 3.28
CA GLU A 250 -13.99 14.47 3.48
C GLU A 250 -15.00 14.31 4.64
N THR A 251 -15.45 13.09 4.90
CA THR A 251 -16.48 12.82 5.91
C THR A 251 -15.95 12.09 7.14
N SER A 252 -14.63 11.91 7.25
CA SER A 252 -13.98 11.02 8.22
C SER A 252 -13.22 11.70 9.36
N GLU A 253 -13.06 13.03 9.33
CA GLU A 253 -12.22 13.79 10.26
C GLU A 253 -12.55 13.56 11.75
N ASN A 254 -13.83 13.46 12.09
CA ASN A 254 -14.28 13.35 13.49
C ASN A 254 -14.41 11.91 14.00
N TYR A 255 -13.93 10.93 13.25
CA TYR A 255 -14.07 9.52 13.60
C TYR A 255 -12.74 8.92 14.05
N GLY A 256 -12.72 8.45 15.30
CA GLY A 256 -11.62 7.65 15.81
C GLY A 256 -11.78 6.19 15.37
N LEU A 257 -10.70 5.53 14.99
CA LEU A 257 -10.67 4.12 14.61
C LEU A 257 -9.85 3.33 15.64
N SER A 258 -10.53 2.54 16.46
CA SER A 258 -9.92 1.58 17.37
C SER A 258 -9.62 0.28 16.62
N ILE A 259 -8.36 0.06 16.26
CA ILE A 259 -7.89 -1.04 15.41
C ILE A 259 -7.37 -2.18 16.28
N THR A 260 -7.76 -3.42 15.92
CA THR A 260 -7.01 -4.63 16.24
C THR A 260 -6.39 -5.16 14.94
N LEU A 261 -5.06 -5.12 14.84
CA LEU A 261 -4.30 -5.70 13.74
C LEU A 261 -4.05 -7.19 14.02
N ASP A 262 -4.59 -8.05 13.18
CA ASP A 262 -4.30 -9.48 13.16
C ASP A 262 -2.95 -9.72 12.48
N MET A 263 -2.01 -10.29 13.23
CA MET A 263 -0.64 -10.52 12.80
C MET A 263 -0.31 -12.01 12.71
N TYR A 264 0.70 -12.33 11.91
CA TYR A 264 1.17 -13.69 11.73
C TYR A 264 1.50 -14.39 13.06
N GLY A 265 1.10 -15.66 13.16
CA GLY A 265 1.31 -16.48 14.36
C GLY A 265 0.31 -16.20 15.49
N TYR A 266 -0.92 -15.79 15.16
CA TYR A 266 -1.99 -15.51 16.12
C TYR A 266 -1.65 -14.40 17.12
N LYS A 267 -0.84 -13.43 16.67
CA LYS A 267 -0.53 -12.23 17.43
C LYS A 267 -1.53 -11.14 17.08
N GLU A 268 -1.80 -10.26 18.04
CA GLU A 268 -2.62 -9.09 17.83
C GLU A 268 -1.88 -7.86 18.35
N ALA A 269 -2.00 -6.76 17.64
CA ALA A 269 -1.63 -5.43 18.11
C ALA A 269 -2.88 -4.54 18.12
N LYS A 270 -2.97 -3.66 19.12
CA LYS A 270 -4.11 -2.76 19.28
C LYS A 270 -3.65 -1.32 19.30
N ASP A 271 -4.39 -0.49 18.61
CA ASP A 271 -4.09 0.93 18.48
C ASP A 271 -5.38 1.74 18.28
N THR A 272 -5.28 3.04 18.49
CA THR A 272 -6.36 3.99 18.17
C THR A 272 -5.77 5.15 17.39
N ILE A 273 -6.23 5.33 16.16
CA ILE A 273 -5.82 6.40 15.25
C ILE A 273 -7.06 7.10 14.70
N TRP A 274 -6.92 8.25 14.04
CA TRP A 274 -8.04 8.85 13.32
C TRP A 274 -8.30 8.10 12.01
N LEU A 275 -9.57 8.02 11.60
CA LEU A 275 -9.93 7.32 10.37
C LEU A 275 -9.30 7.98 9.14
N ASN A 276 -9.28 9.31 9.07
CA ASN A 276 -8.63 10.06 7.99
C ASN A 276 -7.11 9.79 7.92
N ASP A 277 -6.41 9.70 9.05
CA ASP A 277 -4.98 9.36 9.09
C ASP A 277 -4.72 7.97 8.47
N TRP A 278 -5.58 7.00 8.80
CA TRP A 278 -5.48 5.66 8.23
C TRP A 278 -5.82 5.62 6.73
N LEU A 279 -6.82 6.40 6.29
CA LEU A 279 -7.16 6.57 4.88
C LEU A 279 -6.01 7.23 4.10
N ASP A 280 -5.34 8.23 4.68
CA ASP A 280 -4.16 8.88 4.11
C ASP A 280 -2.99 7.91 3.92
N MET A 281 -2.73 7.07 4.90
CA MET A 281 -1.72 6.02 4.77
C MET A 281 -2.05 5.06 3.63
N CYS A 282 -3.31 4.62 3.52
CA CYS A 282 -3.74 3.74 2.44
C CYS A 282 -3.64 4.43 1.06
N GLU A 283 -3.94 5.73 0.98
CA GLU A 283 -3.76 6.52 -0.24
C GLU A 283 -2.27 6.69 -0.59
N TRP A 284 -1.41 6.90 0.41
CA TRP A 284 0.05 6.94 0.24
C TRP A 284 0.60 5.62 -0.31
N GLU A 285 0.01 4.50 0.10
CA GLU A 285 0.29 3.18 -0.47
C GLU A 285 -0.46 2.91 -1.79
N GLU A 286 -1.02 3.94 -2.44
CA GLU A 286 -1.73 3.89 -3.72
C GLU A 286 -2.94 2.92 -3.73
N CYS A 287 -3.56 2.69 -2.57
CA CYS A 287 -4.71 1.80 -2.48
C CYS A 287 -6.00 2.45 -3.03
N THR A 288 -6.80 1.65 -3.71
CA THR A 288 -8.19 2.00 -4.07
C THR A 288 -9.14 1.41 -3.04
N PRO A 289 -9.99 2.22 -2.37
CA PRO A 289 -10.94 1.74 -1.36
C PRO A 289 -12.18 1.13 -2.01
N TYR A 290 -12.71 0.05 -1.43
CA TYR A 290 -14.02 -0.55 -1.75
C TYR A 290 -14.74 -0.96 -0.48
N PHE A 291 -16.01 -0.59 -0.34
CA PHE A 291 -16.78 -0.84 0.86
C PHE A 291 -18.02 -1.68 0.58
N GLY A 292 -18.35 -2.58 1.50
CA GLY A 292 -19.61 -3.32 1.50
C GLY A 292 -20.20 -3.39 2.91
N MET A 293 -21.46 -2.98 3.05
CA MET A 293 -22.24 -3.18 4.28
C MET A 293 -22.66 -4.64 4.41
N LYS A 294 -22.52 -5.23 5.60
CA LYS A 294 -22.90 -6.62 5.90
C LYS A 294 -24.22 -6.72 6.63
N ALA A 295 -24.36 -6.01 7.74
CA ALA A 295 -25.52 -6.15 8.59
C ALA A 295 -25.79 -4.89 9.39
N LYS A 296 -27.06 -4.75 9.79
CA LYS A 296 -27.55 -3.75 10.72
C LYS A 296 -28.17 -4.49 11.90
N THR A 297 -27.82 -4.08 13.11
CA THR A 297 -28.51 -4.44 14.35
C THR A 297 -29.24 -3.21 14.90
N ASP A 298 -29.91 -3.36 16.05
CA ASP A 298 -30.58 -2.24 16.72
C ASP A 298 -29.61 -1.15 17.21
N SER A 299 -28.30 -1.43 17.29
CA SER A 299 -27.30 -0.53 17.85
C SER A 299 -26.07 -0.29 16.97
N THR A 300 -25.87 -1.08 15.90
CA THR A 300 -24.64 -0.99 15.09
C THR A 300 -24.89 -1.29 13.61
N TYR A 301 -24.04 -0.72 12.76
CA TYR A 301 -23.79 -1.16 11.40
C TYR A 301 -22.48 -1.93 11.34
N THR A 302 -22.42 -2.97 10.53
CA THR A 302 -21.21 -3.74 10.29
C THR A 302 -20.90 -3.82 8.81
N GLY A 303 -19.62 -3.74 8.45
CA GLY A 303 -19.18 -3.76 7.07
C GLY A 303 -17.74 -4.21 6.92
N THR A 304 -17.28 -4.24 5.68
CA THR A 304 -15.86 -4.45 5.37
C THR A 304 -15.40 -3.46 4.32
N LEU A 305 -14.25 -2.85 4.61
CA LEU A 305 -13.49 -2.01 3.70
C LEU A 305 -12.29 -2.79 3.18
N PHE A 306 -12.10 -2.74 1.87
CA PHE A 306 -10.96 -3.31 1.16
C PHE A 306 -10.13 -2.17 0.57
N MET A 307 -8.89 -2.03 1.00
CA MET A 307 -7.91 -1.13 0.38
C MET A 307 -7.07 -1.97 -0.57
N VAL A 308 -7.26 -1.78 -1.87
CA VAL A 308 -6.70 -2.66 -2.91
C VAL A 308 -5.58 -1.95 -3.64
N ASN A 309 -4.39 -2.51 -3.61
CA ASN A 309 -3.30 -2.11 -4.49
C ASN A 309 -3.06 -3.24 -5.51
N GLU A 310 -3.66 -3.10 -6.69
CA GLU A 310 -3.55 -4.11 -7.75
C GLU A 310 -2.13 -4.19 -8.33
N ALA A 311 -1.46 -3.04 -8.46
CA ALA A 311 -0.12 -2.96 -9.01
C ALA A 311 0.90 -3.70 -8.12
N CYS A 312 0.75 -3.60 -6.80
CA CYS A 312 1.59 -4.28 -5.84
C CYS A 312 1.05 -5.64 -5.41
N GLY A 313 -0.15 -6.01 -5.86
CA GLY A 313 -0.77 -7.32 -5.65
C GLY A 313 -1.15 -7.63 -4.20
N PHE A 314 -1.59 -6.63 -3.44
CA PHE A 314 -2.06 -6.82 -2.06
C PHE A 314 -3.38 -6.13 -1.76
N ILE A 315 -4.02 -6.55 -0.65
CA ILE A 315 -5.13 -5.84 -0.02
C ILE A 315 -4.87 -5.62 1.47
N HIS A 316 -5.41 -4.52 2.00
CA HIS A 316 -5.77 -4.43 3.41
C HIS A 316 -7.28 -4.66 3.55
N MET A 317 -7.67 -5.48 4.53
CA MET A 317 -9.06 -5.79 4.81
C MET A 317 -9.40 -5.35 6.23
N LEU A 318 -10.28 -4.35 6.34
CA LEU A 318 -10.75 -3.81 7.60
C LEU A 318 -12.22 -4.19 7.80
N SER A 319 -12.50 -5.07 8.76
CA SER A 319 -13.88 -5.30 9.23
C SER A 319 -14.24 -4.25 10.27
N VAL A 320 -15.38 -3.59 10.10
CA VAL A 320 -15.77 -2.43 10.91
C VAL A 320 -17.10 -2.64 11.61
N VAL A 321 -17.20 -2.08 12.81
CA VAL A 321 -18.44 -1.92 13.57
C VAL A 321 -18.62 -0.44 13.86
N VAL A 322 -19.70 0.14 13.34
CA VAL A 322 -20.05 1.55 13.47
C VAL A 322 -21.30 1.66 14.36
N PRO A 323 -21.19 2.22 15.58
CA PRO A 323 -22.37 2.45 16.41
C PRO A 323 -23.36 3.40 15.74
N ILE A 324 -24.67 3.19 15.91
CA ILE A 324 -25.68 4.07 15.29
C ILE A 324 -25.54 5.51 15.79
N ASP A 325 -25.27 5.70 17.08
CA ASP A 325 -25.09 7.03 17.69
C ASP A 325 -23.96 7.85 17.04
N THR A 326 -22.92 7.22 16.49
CA THR A 326 -21.83 7.96 15.81
C THR A 326 -22.31 8.57 14.51
N MET A 327 -23.34 7.98 13.87
CA MET A 327 -23.96 8.55 12.67
C MET A 327 -24.85 9.75 12.99
N GLU A 328 -25.50 9.75 14.16
CA GLU A 328 -26.33 10.87 14.61
C GLU A 328 -25.48 12.06 15.03
N LYS A 329 -24.38 11.80 15.75
CA LYS A 329 -23.44 12.82 16.21
C LYS A 329 -22.44 13.26 15.14
N GLN A 330 -22.28 12.45 14.09
CA GLN A 330 -21.26 12.61 13.05
C GLN A 330 -19.83 12.63 13.58
N GLU A 331 -19.59 11.90 14.66
CA GLU A 331 -18.32 11.78 15.36
C GLU A 331 -18.31 10.51 16.21
N GLY A 332 -17.11 10.10 16.64
CA GLY A 332 -16.93 9.08 17.67
C GLY A 332 -16.22 7.82 17.20
N PRO A 333 -16.16 6.79 18.05
CA PRO A 333 -15.31 5.63 17.82
C PRO A 333 -15.95 4.60 16.88
N ILE A 334 -15.13 4.11 15.96
CA ILE A 334 -15.38 2.95 15.11
C ILE A 334 -14.44 1.84 15.56
N VAL A 335 -14.95 0.62 15.69
CA VAL A 335 -14.13 -0.54 16.02
C VAL A 335 -13.75 -1.27 14.74
N GLY A 336 -12.46 -1.51 14.56
CA GLY A 336 -11.89 -2.14 13.37
C GLY A 336 -11.08 -3.39 13.72
N ARG A 337 -11.21 -4.44 12.89
CA ARG A 337 -10.31 -5.60 12.87
C ARG A 337 -9.65 -5.69 11.50
N LEU A 338 -8.32 -5.58 11.48
CA LEU A 338 -7.53 -5.30 10.30
C LEU A 338 -6.60 -6.47 9.97
N PHE A 339 -6.56 -6.83 8.69
CA PHE A 339 -5.56 -7.71 8.10
C PHE A 339 -4.84 -6.94 7.00
N VAL A 340 -3.50 -7.04 6.95
CA VAL A 340 -2.69 -6.25 6.03
C VAL A 340 -1.89 -7.11 5.06
N TYR A 341 -1.58 -6.53 3.89
CA TYR A 341 -0.77 -7.16 2.85
C TYR A 341 -1.21 -8.57 2.46
N ILE A 342 -2.52 -8.83 2.46
CA ILE A 342 -3.06 -10.11 2.00
C ILE A 342 -2.82 -10.16 0.48
N PRO A 343 -2.12 -11.19 -0.05
CA PRO A 343 -1.87 -11.28 -1.49
C PRO A 343 -3.19 -11.40 -2.27
N THR A 344 -3.35 -10.61 -3.33
CA THR A 344 -4.58 -10.62 -4.17
C THR A 344 -4.84 -12.00 -4.79
N ARG A 345 -3.78 -12.76 -5.09
CA ARG A 345 -3.87 -14.16 -5.58
C ARG A 345 -4.49 -15.14 -4.58
N SER A 346 -4.39 -14.84 -3.28
CA SER A 346 -4.97 -15.67 -2.21
C SER A 346 -6.49 -15.49 -2.12
N LEU A 347 -7.04 -14.48 -2.80
CA LEU A 347 -8.47 -14.19 -2.86
C LEU A 347 -9.20 -15.18 -3.79
N ARG A 348 -9.16 -16.47 -3.47
CA ARG A 348 -10.20 -17.39 -3.93
C ARG A 348 -11.49 -16.97 -3.23
N ARG A 349 -12.55 -16.69 -4.00
CA ARG A 349 -13.86 -16.21 -3.50
C ARG A 349 -14.31 -16.93 -2.22
N GLU A 350 -14.09 -18.24 -2.16
CA GLU A 350 -14.46 -19.14 -1.05
C GLU A 350 -13.80 -18.82 0.30
N LEU A 351 -12.54 -18.35 0.32
CA LEU A 351 -11.85 -18.01 1.58
C LEU A 351 -12.40 -16.71 2.19
N LEU A 352 -12.78 -15.74 1.36
CA LEU A 352 -13.33 -14.47 1.83
C LEU A 352 -14.76 -14.63 2.36
N PHE A 353 -15.59 -15.48 1.76
CA PHE A 353 -16.94 -15.74 2.29
C PHE A 353 -16.91 -16.32 3.71
N ASN A 354 -15.93 -17.17 4.03
CA ASN A 354 -15.75 -17.72 5.37
C ASN A 354 -15.17 -16.70 6.37
N ILE A 355 -14.40 -15.71 5.91
CA ILE A 355 -13.82 -14.65 6.77
C ILE A 355 -14.80 -13.49 6.94
N THR A 356 -15.74 -13.30 6.03
CA THR A 356 -16.59 -12.11 5.99
C THR A 356 -18.04 -12.33 6.42
N ASP A 357 -18.58 -13.55 6.50
CA ASP A 357 -20.00 -13.80 6.83
C ASP A 357 -20.96 -12.82 6.11
N TYR A 358 -20.69 -12.56 4.83
CA TYR A 358 -21.36 -11.51 4.10
C TYR A 358 -22.77 -11.98 3.66
N LYS A 359 -23.81 -11.48 4.33
CA LYS A 359 -25.19 -11.49 3.80
C LYS A 359 -25.49 -10.07 3.32
N ALA A 360 -25.70 -9.88 2.03
CA ALA A 360 -26.09 -8.56 1.52
C ALA A 360 -27.39 -8.12 2.21
N ILE A 361 -27.42 -6.90 2.76
CA ILE A 361 -28.69 -6.23 3.04
C ILE A 361 -29.29 -5.91 1.68
N GLU A 362 -30.40 -6.56 1.33
CA GLU A 362 -31.20 -6.14 0.18
C GLU A 362 -31.64 -4.70 0.44
N ASN A 363 -31.26 -3.78 -0.44
CA ASN A 363 -31.48 -2.35 -0.29
C ASN A 363 -32.93 -2.06 0.13
N GLU A 364 -33.13 -1.53 1.34
CA GLU A 364 -34.35 -0.80 1.66
C GLU A 364 -34.32 0.49 0.82
N ASN A 365 -35.23 0.57 -0.15
CA ASN A 365 -35.39 1.70 -1.07
C ASN A 365 -35.61 3.04 -0.37
#